data_AF-A0AAV4AA41-F1
#
_entry.id   AF-A0AAV4AA41-F1
#
_cell.length_a   1.000
_cell.length_b   1.000
_cell.length_c   1.000
_cell.angle_alpha   90.00
_cell.angle_beta   90.00
_cell.angle_gamma   90.00
#
_symmetry.space_group_name_H-M   'P 1'
#
loop_
_entity.id
_entity.type
_entity.pdbx_description
1 polymer ?
#
loop_
_entity_poly.entity_id
_entity_poly.type
_entity_poly.pdbx_seq_one_letter_code
_entity_poly.pdbx_strand_id
1 'polypeptide(L)'
;MNKIRKRQATFFGHVMRKGKMEHIVTTGMMEGKRSRGRQREKMLDGLTKWLNAGRVTQALTATMDRDVWKDMVANATKQGT
;
A
#
# COMPACT_ATOMS: atom_id res chain seq x y z
N MET A 1 12.43 -8.83 -11.19
CA MET A 1 11.75 -7.51 -11.15
C MET A 1 10.22 -7.65 -11.10
N ASN A 2 9.62 -7.52 -9.91
CA ASN A 2 8.16 -7.59 -9.73
C ASN A 2 7.44 -6.33 -10.24
N LYS A 3 7.18 -6.25 -11.56
CA LYS A 3 6.52 -5.11 -12.22
C LYS A 3 5.14 -4.77 -11.64
N ILE A 4 4.40 -5.78 -11.18
CA ILE A 4 3.06 -5.63 -10.60
C ILE A 4 3.11 -4.85 -9.26
N ARG A 5 4.00 -5.24 -8.34
CA ARG A 5 4.14 -4.60 -7.02
C ARG A 5 4.55 -3.13 -7.14
N LYS A 6 5.45 -2.81 -8.07
CA LYS A 6 5.85 -1.43 -8.36
C LYS A 6 4.68 -0.57 -8.85
N ARG A 7 3.83 -1.10 -9.74
CA ARG A 7 2.63 -0.41 -10.21
C ARG A 7 1.61 -0.21 -9.09
N GLN A 8 1.38 -1.24 -8.27
CA GLN A 8 0.51 -1.15 -7.08
C GLN A 8 1.00 -0.08 -6.10
N ALA A 9 2.29 -0.03 -5.80
CA ALA A 9 2.86 0.98 -4.91
C ALA A 9 2.80 2.41 -5.50
N THR A 10 3.01 2.55 -6.81
CA THR A 10 2.90 3.85 -7.48
C THR A 10 1.47 4.39 -7.42
N PHE A 11 0.49 3.54 -7.75
CA PHE A 11 -0.93 3.87 -7.63
C PHE A 11 -1.30 4.20 -6.18
N PHE A 12 -0.84 3.39 -5.23
CA PHE A 12 -1.12 3.58 -3.82
C PHE A 12 -0.61 4.92 -3.30
N GLY A 13 0.66 5.25 -3.53
CA GLY A 13 1.23 6.54 -3.13
C GLY A 13 0.52 7.73 -3.79
N HIS A 14 0.03 7.59 -5.02
CA HIS A 14 -0.79 8.62 -5.67
C HIS A 14 -2.13 8.81 -4.96
N VAL A 15 -2.84 7.72 -4.67
CA VAL A 15 -4.14 7.74 -3.98
C VAL A 15 -4.01 8.34 -2.59
N MET A 16 -2.99 7.94 -1.83
CA MET A 16 -2.78 8.41 -0.45
C MET A 16 -2.52 9.92 -0.39
N ARG A 17 -1.71 10.47 -1.30
CA ARG A 17 -1.40 11.91 -1.31
C ARG A 17 -2.51 12.78 -1.89
N LYS A 18 -3.36 12.24 -2.76
CA LYS A 18 -4.46 13.00 -3.37
C LYS A 18 -5.68 13.15 -2.45
N GLY A 19 -5.86 12.25 -1.46
CA GLY A 19 -6.81 12.42 -0.37
C GLY A 19 -8.30 12.44 -0.73
N LYS A 20 -8.70 11.82 -1.86
CA LYS A 20 -10.10 11.77 -2.34
C LYS A 20 -10.79 10.45 -1.95
N MET A 21 -12.00 10.17 -2.45
CA MET A 21 -12.77 8.95 -2.13
C MET A 21 -11.96 7.65 -2.32
N GLU A 22 -11.04 7.64 -3.27
CA GLU A 22 -10.12 6.54 -3.54
C GLU A 22 -9.28 6.15 -2.32
N HIS A 23 -8.95 7.11 -1.44
CA HIS A 23 -8.27 6.86 -0.16
C HIS A 23 -9.12 6.00 0.78
N ILE A 24 -10.39 6.36 0.96
CA ILE A 24 -11.35 5.69 1.85
C ILE A 24 -11.66 4.28 1.32
N VAL A 25 -11.83 4.16 0.00
CA VAL A 25 -12.05 2.88 -0.69
C VAL A 25 -10.84 1.95 -0.53
N THR A 26 -9.62 2.49 -0.70
CA THR A 26 -8.38 1.69 -0.69
C THR A 26 -7.95 1.28 0.71
N THR A 27 -8.11 2.15 1.72
CA THR A 27 -7.87 1.83 3.13
C THR A 27 -8.97 0.96 3.73
N GLY A 28 -10.14 0.91 3.08
CA GLY A 28 -11.27 0.10 3.50
C GLY A 28 -12.00 0.67 4.73
N MET A 29 -11.90 1.99 4.93
CA MET A 29 -12.60 2.78 5.96
C MET A 29 -14.06 3.13 5.58
N MET A 30 -14.61 2.48 4.55
CA MET A 30 -16.04 2.55 4.25
C MET A 30 -16.84 1.94 5.41
N GLU A 31 -17.79 2.70 5.94
CA GLU A 31 -18.73 2.26 6.96
C GLU A 31 -19.70 1.22 6.36
N GLY A 32 -19.70 -0.01 6.90
CA GLY A 32 -20.53 -1.11 6.38
C GLY A 32 -20.03 -2.50 6.77
N LYS A 33 -20.97 -3.43 7.03
CA LYS A 33 -20.67 -4.83 7.39
C LYS A 33 -20.32 -5.64 6.13
N ARG A 34 -19.09 -6.14 6.06
CA ARG A 34 -18.60 -6.96 4.92
C ARG A 34 -19.19 -8.38 4.95
N SER A 35 -19.28 -9.04 3.79
CA SER A 35 -19.73 -10.44 3.70
C SER A 35 -18.72 -11.40 4.34
N ARG A 36 -19.22 -12.50 4.91
CA ARG A 36 -18.41 -13.57 5.52
C ARG A 36 -17.79 -14.46 4.43
N GLY A 37 -16.62 -15.07 4.67
CA GLY A 37 -16.08 -16.17 3.85
C GLY A 37 -14.87 -15.89 2.96
N ARG A 38 -14.30 -14.68 2.93
CA ARG A 38 -13.05 -14.39 2.18
C ARG A 38 -11.87 -14.20 3.14
N GLN A 39 -10.85 -15.06 3.04
CA GLN A 39 -9.56 -14.82 3.71
C GLN A 39 -8.86 -13.63 3.06
N ARG A 40 -8.35 -12.74 3.91
CA ARG A 40 -8.23 -11.31 3.60
C ARG A 40 -6.77 -10.90 3.52
N GLU A 41 -6.06 -11.21 2.44
CA GLU A 41 -4.92 -10.35 2.09
C GLU A 41 -5.48 -9.10 1.43
N LYS A 42 -5.48 -7.98 2.16
CA LYS A 42 -5.72 -6.68 1.55
C LYS A 42 -4.53 -6.38 0.65
N MET A 43 -4.75 -5.65 -0.45
CA MET A 43 -3.66 -5.09 -1.26
C MET A 43 -2.61 -4.39 -0.38
N LEU A 44 -3.08 -3.70 0.67
CA LEU A 44 -2.28 -3.10 1.73
C LEU A 44 -1.45 -4.10 2.53
N ASP A 45 -1.99 -5.26 2.91
CA ASP A 45 -1.25 -6.27 3.67
C ASP A 45 -0.13 -6.87 2.82
N GLY A 46 -0.42 -7.15 1.54
CA GLY A 46 0.59 -7.61 0.57
C GLY A 46 1.65 -6.56 0.23
N LEU A 47 1.27 -5.28 0.15
CA LEU A 47 2.21 -4.15 -0.01
C LEU A 47 3.07 -3.97 1.24
N THR A 48 2.49 -4.04 2.42
CA THR A 48 3.19 -3.89 3.71
C THR A 48 4.24 -4.98 3.87
N LYS A 49 3.88 -6.23 3.56
CA LYS A 49 4.81 -7.37 3.54
C LYS A 49 5.93 -7.19 2.52
N TRP A 50 5.61 -6.73 1.31
CA TRP A 50 6.61 -6.51 0.26
C TRP A 50 7.56 -5.33 0.55
N LEU A 51 7.04 -4.27 1.16
CA LEU A 51 7.82 -3.10 1.57
C LEU A 51 8.62 -3.31 2.86
N ASN A 52 8.51 -4.49 3.48
CA ASN A 52 9.07 -4.79 4.79
C ASN A 52 8.69 -3.73 5.86
N ALA A 53 7.47 -3.21 5.78
CA ALA A 53 6.94 -2.27 6.77
C ALA A 53 6.37 -3.06 7.95
N GLY A 54 6.72 -2.69 9.18
CA GLY A 54 6.32 -3.43 10.38
C GLY A 54 4.80 -3.36 10.66
N ARG A 55 4.13 -2.29 10.22
CA ARG A 55 2.67 -2.12 10.33
C ARG A 55 2.12 -1.42 9.10
N VAL A 56 0.84 -1.67 8.77
CA VAL A 56 0.11 -0.99 7.69
C VAL A 56 0.14 0.54 7.89
N THR A 57 -0.03 1.01 9.12
CA THR A 57 0.01 2.45 9.45
C THR A 57 1.35 3.10 9.09
N GLN A 58 2.47 2.39 9.25
CA GLN A 58 3.79 2.90 8.84
C GLN A 58 3.88 3.07 7.33
N ALA A 59 3.34 2.10 6.57
CA ALA A 59 3.25 2.22 5.11
C ALA A 59 2.33 3.38 4.69
N LEU A 60 1.23 3.65 5.42
CA LEU A 60 0.38 4.82 5.19
C LEU A 60 1.15 6.12 5.42
N THR A 61 1.80 6.27 6.58
CA THR A 61 2.55 7.49 6.92
C THR A 61 3.70 7.73 5.94
N ALA A 62 4.41 6.66 5.55
CA ALA A 62 5.50 6.75 4.58
C ALA A 62 5.05 7.25 3.19
N THR A 63 3.78 7.08 2.81
CA THR A 63 3.29 7.63 1.53
C THR A 63 3.14 9.14 1.52
N MET A 64 3.04 9.78 2.70
CA MET A 64 2.96 11.24 2.84
C MET A 64 4.27 11.90 2.44
N ASP A 65 5.41 11.26 2.77
CA ASP A 65 6.73 11.69 2.36
C ASP A 65 7.10 11.05 1.01
N ARG A 66 7.35 11.90 0.01
CA ARG A 66 7.59 11.45 -1.37
C ARG A 66 8.93 10.74 -1.50
N ASP A 67 9.96 11.19 -0.79
CA ASP A 67 11.32 10.69 -0.91
C ASP A 67 11.45 9.37 -0.15
N VAL A 68 10.91 9.32 1.08
CA VAL A 68 10.79 8.06 1.84
C VAL A 68 10.02 7.01 1.05
N TRP A 69 8.89 7.37 0.44
CA TRP A 69 8.11 6.42 -0.37
C TRP A 69 8.90 5.89 -1.56
N LYS A 70 9.61 6.77 -2.27
CA LYS A 70 10.41 6.40 -3.44
C LYS A 70 11.55 5.44 -3.06
N ASP A 71 12.22 5.71 -1.94
CA ASP A 71 13.32 4.89 -1.45
C ASP A 71 12.84 3.52 -0.96
N MET A 72 11.72 3.46 -0.23
CA MET A 72 11.12 2.18 0.18
C MET A 72 10.76 1.31 -1.03
N VAL A 73 10.13 1.89 -2.06
CA VAL A 73 9.78 1.16 -3.29
C VAL A 73 11.03 0.72 -4.04
N ALA A 74 12.06 1.57 -4.12
CA ALA A 74 13.32 1.23 -4.77
C ALA A 74 14.02 0.05 -4.05
N ASN A 75 14.10 0.10 -2.72
CA ASN A 75 14.71 -0.96 -1.91
C ASN A 75 13.93 -2.28 -2.02
N ALA A 76 12.60 -2.24 -1.95
CA ALA A 76 11.75 -3.43 -2.13
C ALA A 76 11.86 -4.04 -3.55
N THR A 77 12.14 -3.22 -4.57
CA THR A 77 12.42 -3.75 -5.92
C THR A 77 13.79 -4.38 -6.06
N LYS A 78 14.78 -3.98 -5.25
CA LYS A 78 16.14 -4.54 -5.24
C LYS A 78 16.22 -5.86 -4.47
N GLN A 79 15.47 -6.00 -3.36
CA GLN A 79 15.44 -7.22 -2.53
C GLN A 79 14.74 -8.42 -3.18
N GLY A 80 14.01 -8.23 -4.29
CA GLY A 80 13.39 -9.31 -5.05
C GLY A 80 14.30 -9.91 -6.14
N THR A 81 15.60 -9.93 -5.89
CA THR A 81 16.66 -10.54 -6.72
C THR A 81 17.27 -11.68 -5.90
#